data_AF-A0A7X3NZW0-F1
#
_entry.id   AF-A0A7X3NZW0-F1
#
_cell.length_a   1.000
_cell.length_b   1.000
_cell.length_c   1.000
_cell.angle_alpha   90.00
_cell.angle_beta   90.00
_cell.angle_gamma   90.00
#
_symmetry.space_group_name_H-M   'P 1'
#
loop_
_entity.id
_entity.type
_entity.pdbx_description
1 polymer ?
#
loop_
_entity_poly.entity_id
_entity_poly.type
_entity_poly.pdbx_seq_one_letter_code
_entity_poly.pdbx_strand_id
1 'polypeptide(L)'
;MHRISELTAHAAYSLLTVLFAHSSLVGCEKRVWENSLDSPDQLGLAVVDALNREDIEQLNRLRVQREEYLDWIWPAFPASRPPNNFPGDFAWSNLNKKCNIGMKKWIAHFGAVNLKFVAIRFDRPKETYQGFQLLRGTVLTLQNVAGEKRELQILGSVVVKNDRYKLLSYED
;
A
#
# COMPACT_ATOMS: atom_id res chain seq x y z
N MET A 1 1.40 48.17 -70.44
CA MET A 1 1.13 49.47 -69.78
C MET A 1 0.32 49.23 -68.52
N HIS A 2 0.86 49.60 -67.35
CA HIS A 2 0.22 50.25 -66.18
C HIS A 2 -1.30 50.05 -65.97
N ARG A 3 -1.87 49.71 -64.80
CA ARG A 3 -1.66 50.05 -63.36
C ARG A 3 -2.44 49.00 -62.54
N ILE A 4 -1.94 48.45 -61.43
CA ILE A 4 -2.05 48.95 -60.04
C ILE A 4 -3.49 49.31 -59.63
N SER A 5 -4.07 48.51 -58.72
CA SER A 5 -4.51 48.89 -57.35
C SER A 5 -5.84 48.27 -56.91
N GLU A 6 -5.90 48.02 -55.59
CA GLU A 6 -7.09 47.84 -54.72
C GLU A 6 -7.74 46.44 -54.75
N LEU A 7 -7.44 45.50 -53.85
CA LEU A 7 -7.14 45.60 -52.41
C LEU A 7 -8.29 46.31 -51.65
N THR A 8 -9.37 45.55 -51.36
CA THR A 8 -10.04 45.50 -50.04
C THR A 8 -11.38 44.76 -50.14
N ALA A 9 -11.38 43.48 -49.78
CA ALA A 9 -12.55 42.83 -49.18
C ALA A 9 -12.01 41.82 -48.18
N HIS A 10 -11.53 42.35 -47.06
CA HIS A 10 -11.08 41.57 -45.92
C HIS A 10 -12.22 40.76 -45.31
N ALA A 11 -11.85 39.51 -44.98
CA ALA A 11 -12.17 38.87 -43.71
C ALA A 11 -13.61 38.39 -43.50
N ALA A 12 -13.94 37.22 -44.03
CA ALA A 12 -14.95 36.34 -43.42
C ALA A 12 -14.81 34.87 -43.84
N TYR A 13 -13.62 34.27 -43.71
CA TYR A 13 -13.49 32.80 -43.77
C TYR A 13 -12.41 32.34 -42.79
N SER A 14 -12.61 32.66 -41.52
CA SER A 14 -11.95 31.98 -40.41
C SER A 14 -12.91 30.91 -39.88
N LEU A 15 -12.93 29.73 -40.50
CA LEU A 15 -13.65 28.58 -39.98
C LEU A 15 -13.06 27.30 -40.56
N LEU A 16 -12.85 26.31 -39.67
CA LEU A 16 -12.22 25.00 -39.86
C LEU A 16 -10.68 25.08 -39.98
N THR A 17 -9.85 24.45 -39.16
CA THR A 17 -9.99 23.31 -38.25
C THR A 17 -8.69 23.25 -37.45
N VAL A 18 -8.64 23.84 -36.25
CA VAL A 18 -7.55 23.60 -35.29
C VAL A 18 -8.18 23.55 -33.90
N LEU A 19 -8.89 22.47 -33.60
CA LEU A 19 -9.35 22.14 -32.26
C LEU A 19 -9.65 20.64 -32.22
N PHE A 20 -9.15 19.98 -31.17
CA PHE A 20 -9.31 18.57 -30.81
C PHE A 20 -8.33 17.54 -31.40
N ALA A 21 -7.08 17.60 -30.94
CA ALA A 21 -6.22 16.42 -30.87
C ALA A 21 -5.38 16.39 -29.57
N HIS A 22 -5.96 16.79 -28.43
CA HIS A 22 -5.26 16.89 -27.13
C HIS A 22 -5.90 16.10 -25.98
N SER A 23 -6.71 15.06 -26.25
CA SER A 23 -7.31 14.29 -25.16
C SER A 23 -7.42 12.82 -25.50
N SER A 24 -6.34 12.06 -25.28
CA SER A 24 -6.38 10.60 -25.05
C SER A 24 -5.05 10.10 -24.45
N LEU A 25 -4.52 10.80 -23.44
CA LEU A 25 -3.53 10.23 -22.52
C LEU A 25 -3.99 10.43 -21.08
N VAL A 26 -5.27 10.17 -20.81
CA VAL A 26 -5.64 9.76 -19.44
C VAL A 26 -5.24 8.30 -19.36
N GLY A 27 -3.93 8.09 -19.18
CA GLY A 27 -3.40 6.78 -18.83
C GLY A 27 -4.17 6.28 -17.62
N CYS A 28 -4.52 5.00 -17.64
CA CYS A 28 -5.20 4.32 -16.56
C CYS A 28 -4.44 4.61 -15.25
N GLU A 29 -4.87 5.63 -14.49
CA GLU A 29 -4.19 6.02 -13.25
C GLU A 29 -4.51 4.92 -12.24
N LYS A 30 -3.59 3.96 -12.19
CA LYS A 30 -3.68 2.80 -11.33
C LYS A 30 -3.59 3.34 -9.91
N ARG A 31 -4.73 3.48 -9.23
CA ARG A 31 -4.80 3.97 -7.83
C ARG A 31 -3.72 3.29 -7.00
N VAL A 32 -2.69 4.05 -6.62
CA VAL A 32 -1.59 3.59 -5.79
C VAL A 32 -2.08 3.61 -4.35
N TRP A 33 -1.75 2.58 -3.59
CA TRP A 33 -2.02 2.54 -2.17
C TRP A 33 -1.26 3.65 -1.46
N GLU A 34 -1.95 4.47 -0.68
CA GLU A 34 -1.30 5.48 0.15
C GLU A 34 -0.34 4.81 1.12
N ASN A 35 0.86 5.36 1.29
CA ASN A 35 1.90 4.83 2.18
C ASN A 35 2.32 3.37 1.89
N SER A 36 2.10 2.88 0.66
CA SER A 36 2.70 1.62 0.24
C SER A 36 4.21 1.76 0.02
N LEU A 37 4.90 0.63 0.02
CA LEU A 37 6.35 0.55 -0.14
C LEU A 37 6.70 -0.29 -1.37
N ASP A 38 7.94 -0.15 -1.86
CA ASP A 38 8.43 -0.80 -3.08
C ASP A 38 8.96 -2.22 -2.84
N SER A 39 9.24 -2.59 -1.58
CA SER A 39 9.73 -3.92 -1.27
C SER A 39 9.36 -4.37 0.16
N PRO A 40 9.41 -5.69 0.42
CA PRO A 40 9.33 -6.22 1.78
C PRO A 40 10.40 -5.63 2.71
N ASP A 41 11.62 -5.42 2.21
CA ASP A 41 12.72 -4.88 3.02
C ASP A 41 12.45 -3.44 3.47
N GLN A 42 11.87 -2.61 2.60
CA GLN A 42 11.43 -1.27 3.00
C GLN A 42 10.36 -1.34 4.09
N LEU A 43 9.45 -2.31 4.03
CA LEU A 43 8.44 -2.51 5.08
C LEU A 43 9.10 -2.93 6.40
N GLY A 44 10.04 -3.87 6.36
CA GLY A 44 10.80 -4.29 7.54
C GLY A 44 11.59 -3.14 8.16
N LEU A 45 12.27 -2.34 7.34
CA LEU A 45 12.97 -1.12 7.77
C LEU A 45 12.01 -0.14 8.46
N ALA A 46 10.89 0.19 7.81
CA ALA A 46 9.93 1.17 8.33
C ALA A 46 9.26 0.70 9.64
N VAL A 47 8.97 -0.59 9.78
CA VAL A 47 8.44 -1.16 11.03
C VAL A 47 9.46 -1.04 12.15
N VAL A 48 10.71 -1.45 11.92
CA VAL A 48 11.75 -1.42 12.97
C VAL A 48 12.08 0.00 13.39
N ASP A 49 12.12 0.91 12.42
CA ASP A 49 12.30 2.34 12.65
C ASP A 49 11.16 2.94 13.49
N ALA A 50 9.91 2.60 13.19
CA ALA A 50 8.76 3.01 13.99
C ALA A 50 8.76 2.39 15.40
N LEU A 51 9.15 1.12 15.55
CA LEU A 51 9.31 0.47 16.86
C LEU A 51 10.36 1.19 17.70
N ASN A 52 11.54 1.47 17.15
CA ASN A 52 12.60 2.17 17.88
C ASN A 52 12.18 3.57 18.36
N ARG A 53 11.32 4.25 17.61
CA ARG A 53 10.77 5.56 17.98
C ARG A 53 9.50 5.51 18.83
N GLU A 54 9.02 4.30 19.14
CA GLU A 54 7.72 4.09 19.82
C GLU A 54 6.54 4.76 19.08
N ASP A 55 6.65 4.88 17.76
CA ASP A 55 5.72 5.63 16.91
C ASP A 55 4.57 4.73 16.46
N ILE A 56 3.57 4.60 17.32
CA ILE A 56 2.37 3.79 17.06
C ILE A 56 1.58 4.29 15.84
N GLU A 57 1.59 5.60 15.59
CA GLU A 57 0.89 6.20 14.45
C GLU A 57 1.57 5.81 13.14
N GLN A 58 2.90 5.77 13.11
CA GLN A 58 3.65 5.28 11.95
C GLN A 58 3.42 3.78 11.74
N LEU A 59 3.42 2.95 12.81
CA LEU A 59 3.08 1.52 12.69
C LEU A 59 1.67 1.31 12.12
N ASN A 60 0.71 2.18 12.49
CA ASN A 60 -0.64 2.11 11.95
C ASN A 60 -0.71 2.56 10.48
N ARG A 61 0.04 3.59 10.08
CA ARG A 61 0.08 4.09 8.68
C ARG A 61 0.68 3.09 7.69
N LEU A 62 1.58 2.21 8.14
CA LEU A 62 2.16 1.13 7.31
C LEU A 62 1.15 0.03 6.94
N ARG A 63 0.00 0.01 7.61
CA ARG A 63 -1.04 -0.99 7.37
C ARG A 63 -1.99 -0.59 6.25
N VAL A 64 -2.64 -1.60 5.68
CA VAL A 64 -3.87 -1.43 4.92
C VAL A 64 -4.89 -0.69 5.80
N GLN A 65 -5.45 0.40 5.28
CA GLN A 65 -6.46 1.22 5.94
C GLN A 65 -7.87 0.68 5.69
N ARG A 66 -8.87 1.18 6.42
CA ARG A 66 -10.23 0.62 6.41
C ARG A 66 -10.84 0.59 5.02
N GLU A 67 -10.77 1.71 4.32
CA GLU A 67 -11.36 1.89 2.99
C GLU A 67 -10.68 0.93 2.00
N GLU A 68 -9.35 0.86 2.00
CA GLU A 68 -8.57 -0.06 1.18
C GLU A 68 -8.94 -1.54 1.48
N TYR A 69 -9.15 -1.87 2.76
CA TYR A 69 -9.54 -3.22 3.17
C TYR A 69 -10.93 -3.57 2.65
N LEU A 70 -11.92 -2.72 2.88
CA LEU A 70 -13.31 -2.97 2.50
C LEU A 70 -13.50 -2.96 0.98
N ASP A 71 -12.78 -2.10 0.27
CA ASP A 71 -12.93 -1.95 -1.18
C ASP A 71 -12.17 -3.03 -1.95
N TRP A 72 -10.97 -3.41 -1.49
CA TRP A 72 -10.05 -4.22 -2.30
C TRP A 72 -9.70 -5.58 -1.72
N ILE A 73 -9.66 -5.72 -0.40
CA ILE A 73 -9.19 -6.95 0.24
C ILE A 73 -10.36 -7.85 0.60
N TRP A 74 -11.33 -7.33 1.36
CA TRP A 74 -12.45 -8.10 1.88
C TRP A 74 -13.28 -8.81 0.79
N PRO A 75 -13.65 -8.18 -0.33
CA PRO A 75 -14.45 -8.83 -1.38
C PRO A 75 -13.75 -10.02 -2.06
N ALA A 76 -12.42 -10.10 -1.93
CA ALA A 76 -11.65 -11.22 -2.47
C ALA A 76 -11.60 -12.43 -1.54
N PHE A 77 -11.87 -12.27 -0.24
CA PHE A 77 -11.82 -13.37 0.72
C PHE A 77 -13.05 -14.28 0.64
N PRO A 78 -12.90 -15.62 0.76
CA PRO A 78 -14.04 -16.54 0.73
C PRO A 78 -15.12 -16.25 1.79
N ALA A 79 -14.73 -15.71 2.94
CA ALA A 79 -15.66 -15.37 4.03
C ALA A 79 -16.63 -14.23 3.68
N SER A 80 -16.29 -13.37 2.71
CA SER A 80 -17.17 -12.27 2.27
C SER A 80 -18.24 -12.72 1.29
N ARG A 81 -18.15 -13.95 0.77
CA ARG A 81 -18.99 -14.47 -0.31
C ARG A 81 -20.01 -15.49 0.22
N PRO A 82 -21.08 -15.80 -0.54
CA PRO A 82 -21.97 -16.90 -0.19
C PRO A 82 -21.22 -18.23 0.00
N PRO A 83 -21.65 -19.08 0.94
CA PRO A 83 -22.82 -18.90 1.82
C PRO A 83 -22.55 -18.02 3.06
N ASN A 84 -21.29 -17.69 3.35
CA ASN A 84 -20.88 -17.06 4.62
C ASN A 84 -21.36 -15.61 4.75
N ASN A 85 -21.24 -14.81 3.68
CA ASN A 85 -21.68 -13.40 3.60
C ASN A 85 -21.31 -12.57 4.84
N PHE A 86 -20.10 -12.77 5.37
CA PHE A 86 -19.74 -12.16 6.64
C PHE A 86 -19.57 -10.64 6.48
N PRO A 87 -20.07 -9.80 7.42
CA PRO A 87 -20.01 -8.35 7.25
C PRO A 87 -18.59 -7.81 7.24
N GLY A 88 -18.24 -7.01 6.22
CA GLY A 88 -16.90 -6.44 6.06
C GLY A 88 -16.50 -5.54 7.23
N ASP A 89 -17.42 -4.73 7.75
CA ASP A 89 -17.17 -3.88 8.91
C ASP A 89 -16.80 -4.66 10.17
N PHE A 90 -17.45 -5.80 10.38
CA PHE A 90 -17.11 -6.67 11.48
C PHE A 90 -15.73 -7.30 11.28
N ALA A 91 -15.42 -7.77 10.07
CA ALA A 91 -14.11 -8.33 9.74
C ALA A 91 -12.99 -7.30 9.93
N TRP A 92 -13.18 -6.07 9.46
CA TRP A 92 -12.27 -4.95 9.68
C TRP A 92 -12.10 -4.63 11.17
N SER A 93 -13.20 -4.51 11.92
CA SER A 93 -13.15 -4.20 13.35
C SER A 93 -12.34 -5.23 14.13
N ASN A 94 -12.54 -6.52 13.83
CA ASN A 94 -11.77 -7.61 14.43
C ASN A 94 -10.28 -7.55 14.05
N LEU A 95 -9.97 -7.39 12.76
CA LEU A 95 -8.59 -7.23 12.29
C LEU A 95 -7.90 -6.04 12.97
N ASN A 96 -8.57 -4.88 13.00
CA ASN A 96 -8.02 -3.66 13.56
C ASN A 96 -7.77 -3.77 15.06
N LYS A 97 -8.70 -4.39 15.81
CA LYS A 97 -8.53 -4.67 17.23
C LYS A 97 -7.28 -5.51 17.49
N LYS A 98 -7.09 -6.61 16.76
CA LYS A 98 -5.90 -7.47 16.89
C LYS A 98 -4.62 -6.72 16.59
N CYS A 99 -4.60 -5.97 15.50
CA CYS A 99 -3.43 -5.18 15.14
C CYS A 99 -3.09 -4.12 16.19
N ASN A 100 -4.09 -3.46 16.80
CA ASN A 100 -3.86 -2.49 17.88
C ASN A 100 -3.28 -3.15 19.13
N ILE A 101 -3.68 -4.39 19.44
CA ILE A 101 -3.08 -5.19 20.51
C ILE A 101 -1.62 -5.52 20.17
N GLY A 102 -1.38 -6.06 18.96
CA GLY A 102 -0.04 -6.41 18.49
C GLY A 102 0.92 -5.22 18.47
N MET A 103 0.52 -4.07 17.92
CA MET A 103 1.36 -2.86 17.91
C MET A 103 1.78 -2.43 19.31
N LYS A 104 0.83 -2.40 20.27
CA LYS A 104 1.13 -2.04 21.66
C LYS A 104 2.07 -3.05 22.33
N LYS A 105 1.83 -4.35 22.11
CA LYS A 105 2.70 -5.43 22.58
C LYS A 105 4.13 -5.26 22.06
N TRP A 106 4.30 -5.06 20.77
CA TRP A 106 5.64 -4.97 20.18
C TRP A 106 6.38 -3.68 20.54
N ILE A 107 5.68 -2.55 20.67
CA ILE A 107 6.27 -1.34 21.26
C ILE A 107 6.71 -1.61 22.71
N ALA A 108 5.88 -2.25 23.54
CA ALA A 108 6.26 -2.53 24.92
C ALA A 108 7.49 -3.46 25.04
N HIS A 109 7.68 -4.37 24.09
CA HIS A 109 8.82 -5.29 24.08
C HIS A 109 10.10 -4.72 23.46
N PHE A 110 9.96 -3.88 22.44
CA PHE A 110 11.09 -3.49 21.56
C PHE A 110 11.24 -1.98 21.35
N GLY A 111 10.36 -1.18 21.95
CA GLY A 111 10.45 0.28 21.99
C GLY A 111 11.77 0.76 22.57
N ALA A 112 12.38 1.75 21.91
CA ALA A 112 13.65 2.35 22.32
C ALA A 112 14.85 1.38 22.49
N VAL A 113 14.76 0.14 21.99
CA VAL A 113 15.84 -0.87 22.10
C VAL A 113 16.96 -0.67 21.06
N ASN A 114 16.80 0.26 20.10
CA ASN A 114 17.74 0.53 19.01
C ASN A 114 18.05 -0.72 18.16
N LEU A 115 16.99 -1.41 17.74
CA LEU A 115 17.09 -2.57 16.87
C LEU A 115 17.48 -2.14 15.45
N LYS A 116 18.30 -2.97 14.80
CA LYS A 116 18.64 -2.84 13.38
C LYS A 116 17.90 -3.91 12.59
N PHE A 117 17.18 -3.51 11.54
CA PHE A 117 16.63 -4.43 10.57
C PHE A 117 17.76 -5.12 9.77
N VAL A 118 17.66 -6.43 9.60
CA VAL A 118 18.60 -7.22 8.78
C VAL A 118 17.90 -7.78 7.54
N ALA A 119 16.77 -8.47 7.70
CA ALA A 119 16.05 -9.10 6.60
C ALA A 119 14.60 -9.43 6.98
N ILE A 120 13.75 -9.62 5.97
CA ILE A 120 12.42 -10.19 6.08
C ILE A 120 12.32 -11.44 5.19
N ARG A 121 11.67 -12.49 5.71
CA ARG A 121 11.34 -13.70 4.93
C ARG A 121 9.90 -14.13 5.18
N PHE A 122 9.39 -14.98 4.28
CA PHE A 122 8.02 -15.50 4.31
C PHE A 122 8.05 -17.02 4.26
N ASP A 123 7.62 -17.64 5.35
CA ASP A 123 7.78 -19.08 5.57
C ASP A 123 6.58 -19.91 5.13
N ARG A 124 5.55 -19.24 4.63
CA ARG A 124 4.35 -19.88 4.11
C ARG A 124 4.23 -19.60 2.62
N PRO A 125 3.62 -20.53 1.85
CA PRO A 125 3.32 -20.28 0.45
C PRO A 125 2.54 -18.98 0.29
N LYS A 126 2.87 -18.22 -0.75
CA LYS A 126 2.10 -17.05 -1.15
C LYS A 126 0.68 -17.48 -1.53
N GLU A 127 -0.31 -16.78 -1.00
CA GLU A 127 -1.71 -16.98 -1.39
C GLU A 127 -2.08 -15.95 -2.45
N THR A 128 -2.75 -16.37 -3.52
CA THR A 128 -3.19 -15.48 -4.60
C THR A 128 -4.69 -15.28 -4.52
N TYR A 129 -5.09 -14.02 -4.46
CA TYR A 129 -6.49 -13.58 -4.46
C TYR A 129 -6.77 -12.77 -5.72
N GLN A 130 -8.04 -12.49 -5.99
CA GLN A 130 -8.42 -11.61 -7.08
C GLN A 130 -7.87 -10.20 -6.83
N GLY A 131 -6.81 -9.83 -7.56
CA GLY A 131 -6.24 -8.49 -7.56
C GLY A 131 -5.15 -8.21 -6.53
N PHE A 132 -4.70 -9.19 -5.73
CA PHE A 132 -3.54 -9.07 -4.83
C PHE A 132 -2.96 -10.44 -4.45
N GLN A 133 -1.77 -10.43 -3.86
CA GLN A 133 -1.14 -11.59 -3.23
C GLN A 133 -0.98 -11.34 -1.73
N LEU A 134 -1.10 -12.40 -0.94
CA LEU A 134 -0.89 -12.37 0.50
C LEU A 134 0.35 -13.18 0.85
N LEU A 135 1.34 -12.51 1.43
CA LEU A 135 2.57 -13.12 1.95
C LEU A 135 2.37 -13.41 3.44
N ARG A 136 2.73 -14.61 3.88
CA ARG A 136 2.43 -15.13 5.22
C ARG A 136 3.65 -15.79 5.86
N GLY A 137 3.55 -16.04 7.17
CA GLY A 137 4.66 -16.58 7.94
C GLY A 137 5.82 -15.60 7.97
N THR A 138 5.51 -14.34 8.25
CA THR A 138 6.49 -13.25 8.18
C THR A 138 7.48 -13.38 9.32
N VAL A 139 8.78 -13.43 8.99
CA VAL A 139 9.85 -13.49 9.97
C VAL A 139 10.81 -12.34 9.71
N LEU A 140 11.00 -11.49 10.72
CA LEU A 140 12.00 -10.42 10.71
C LEU A 140 13.28 -10.89 11.39
N THR A 141 14.41 -10.79 10.70
CA THR A 141 15.72 -10.89 11.35
C THR A 141 16.14 -9.50 11.80
N LEU A 142 16.28 -9.32 13.12
CA LEU A 142 16.70 -8.07 13.74
C LEU A 142 18.04 -8.26 14.45
N GLN A 143 18.80 -7.18 14.60
CA GLN A 143 20.07 -7.17 15.33
C GLN A 143 20.00 -6.14 16.46
N ASN A 144 20.41 -6.50 17.67
CA ASN A 144 20.51 -5.56 18.79
C ASN A 144 21.85 -4.79 18.78
N VAL A 145 22.02 -3.85 19.72
CA VAL A 145 23.25 -3.04 19.84
C VAL A 145 24.51 -3.85 20.15
N ALA A 146 24.37 -5.03 20.76
CA ALA A 146 25.46 -5.97 21.01
C ALA A 146 25.84 -6.78 19.75
N GLY A 147 25.12 -6.61 18.65
CA GLY A 147 25.34 -7.33 17.40
C GLY A 147 24.66 -8.69 17.33
N GLU A 148 23.91 -9.10 18.36
CA GLU A 148 23.18 -10.37 18.36
C GLU A 148 22.00 -10.31 17.41
N LYS A 149 21.86 -11.33 16.56
CA LYS A 149 20.72 -11.45 15.64
C LYS A 149 19.63 -12.33 16.25
N ARG A 150 18.37 -11.95 16.05
CA ARG A 150 17.18 -12.72 16.44
C ARG A 150 16.14 -12.69 15.34
N GLU A 151 15.46 -13.81 15.17
CA GLU A 151 14.30 -13.92 14.29
C GLU A 151 13.02 -13.73 15.10
N LEU A 152 12.13 -12.86 14.63
CA LEU A 152 10.92 -12.48 15.34
C LEU A 152 9.71 -12.47 14.40
N GLN A 153 8.59 -12.97 14.91
CA GLN A 153 7.29 -12.96 14.23
C GLN A 153 6.46 -11.77 14.75
N ILE A 154 6.84 -10.57 14.33
CA ILE A 154 6.15 -9.31 14.69
C ILE A 154 4.97 -9.06 13.75
N LEU A 155 5.14 -9.42 12.48
CA LEU A 155 4.19 -9.17 11.41
C LEU A 155 3.43 -10.45 11.11
N GLY A 156 2.11 -10.35 10.89
CA GLY A 156 1.32 -11.52 10.51
C GLY A 156 1.37 -11.77 9.01
N SER A 157 0.89 -10.81 8.22
CA SER A 157 0.85 -10.95 6.77
C SER A 157 1.01 -9.62 6.04
N VAL A 158 1.54 -9.69 4.82
CA VAL A 158 1.81 -8.55 3.95
C VAL A 158 1.00 -8.72 2.67
N VAL A 159 0.33 -7.66 2.23
CA VAL A 159 -0.35 -7.65 0.93
C VAL A 159 0.56 -7.07 -0.13
N VAL A 160 0.62 -7.74 -1.28
CA VAL A 160 1.27 -7.26 -2.50
C VAL A 160 0.20 -6.96 -3.54
N LYS A 161 0.16 -5.72 -4.01
CA LYS A 161 -0.71 -5.30 -5.09
C LYS A 161 0.04 -4.32 -5.99
N ASN A 162 0.07 -4.59 -7.29
CA ASN A 162 0.73 -3.72 -8.26
C ASN A 162 2.22 -3.47 -7.93
N ASP A 163 2.92 -4.50 -7.45
CA ASP A 163 4.32 -4.43 -6.99
C ASP A 163 4.54 -3.49 -5.79
N ARG A 164 3.47 -3.18 -5.07
CA ARG A 164 3.46 -2.34 -3.86
C ARG A 164 3.06 -3.18 -2.65
N TYR A 165 3.69 -2.87 -1.52
CA TYR A 165 3.61 -3.67 -0.29
C TYR A 165 3.00 -2.83 0.84
N LYS A 166 2.00 -3.40 1.54
CA LYS A 166 1.52 -2.89 2.83
C LYS A 166 1.27 -4.03 3.81
N LEU A 167 1.38 -3.72 5.09
CA LEU A 167 1.09 -4.68 6.14
C LEU A 167 -0.42 -4.91 6.25
N LEU A 168 -0.87 -6.17 6.30
CA LEU A 168 -2.26 -6.46 6.64
C LEU A 168 -2.45 -6.52 8.15
N SER A 169 -1.55 -7.20 8.84
CA SER A 169 -1.70 -7.49 10.26
C SER A 169 -0.38 -7.55 11.03
N TYR A 170 -0.43 -7.19 12.31
CA TYR A 170 0.59 -7.54 13.31
C TYR A 170 0.19 -8.85 14.02
N GLU A 171 1.16 -9.57 14.55
CA GLU A 171 0.91 -10.70 15.47
C GLU A 171 0.50 -10.14 16.85
N ASP A 172 -0.61 -10.62 17.42
CA ASP A 172 -1.11 -10.23 18.74
C ASP A 172 -0.58 -11.11 19.88
#